data_AF-B8BWT6-F1
#
_entry.id   AF-B8BWT6-F1
#
_cell.length_a   1.000
_cell.length_b   1.000
_cell.length_c   1.000
_cell.angle_alpha   90.00
_cell.angle_beta   90.00
_cell.angle_gamma   90.00
#
_symmetry.space_group_name_H-M   'P 1'
#
loop_
_entity.id
_entity.type
_entity.pdbx_description
1 polymer ?
#
loop_
_entity_poly.entity_id
_entity_poly.type
_entity_poly.pdbx_seq_one_letter_code
_entity_poly.pdbx_strand_id
1 'polypeptide(L)'
;MVYGLVRSVQAALKYRGGWKGLLEHMYTNGDYPFKFGTYMGTDPSGNRYYENRVDYPFGQHRWVEPGDIHNFDSASIPPEWHGWMVSMNDAPPSAEESYIEGRKGDIIEMCKSDAGIDHNVGHQEKIYNFHHLHNLSTVRSRGYGIGNPIVGLPPDAKDSYYTQPGSPYNEASIRPRVNIGDLGGGRVYKSEKWADRLRTKEEKEAIEKERLASVDRAIAAGKAAGDRRKRALAMRGDGTVAGA
;
A
#
# COMPACT_ATOMS: atom_id res chain seq x y z
N MET A 1 -20.43 -49.38 12.47
CA MET A 1 -19.07 -49.16 11.93
C MET A 1 -19.03 -49.21 10.40
N VAL A 2 -19.49 -50.27 9.74
CA VAL A 2 -19.39 -50.42 8.26
C VAL A 2 -20.13 -49.31 7.48
N TYR A 3 -21.32 -48.90 7.92
CA TYR A 3 -22.11 -47.87 7.23
C TYR A 3 -21.42 -46.49 7.18
N GLY A 4 -20.73 -46.11 8.26
CA GLY A 4 -19.96 -44.86 8.32
C GLY A 4 -18.76 -44.88 7.37
N LEU A 5 -18.10 -46.04 7.27
CA LEU A 5 -16.97 -46.26 6.36
C LEU A 5 -17.41 -46.19 4.88
N VAL A 6 -18.56 -46.78 4.55
CA VAL A 6 -19.10 -46.70 3.18
C VAL A 6 -19.48 -45.25 2.83
N ARG A 7 -20.12 -44.50 3.74
CA ARG A 7 -20.46 -43.09 3.50
C ARG A 7 -19.22 -42.21 3.35
N SER A 8 -18.17 -42.42 4.15
CA SER A 8 -16.95 -41.61 4.06
C SER A 8 -16.21 -41.86 2.74
N VAL A 9 -16.11 -43.11 2.31
CA VAL A 9 -15.53 -43.47 0.99
C VAL A 9 -16.36 -42.89 -0.15
N GLN A 10 -17.69 -43.00 -0.11
CA GLN A 10 -18.57 -42.41 -1.13
C GLN A 10 -18.44 -40.88 -1.19
N ALA A 11 -18.36 -40.22 -0.02
CA ALA A 11 -18.14 -38.78 0.04
C ALA A 11 -16.77 -38.39 -0.53
N ALA A 12 -15.71 -39.14 -0.21
CA ALA A 12 -14.38 -38.91 -0.74
C ALA A 12 -14.32 -39.05 -2.26
N LEU A 13 -14.92 -40.11 -2.81
CA LEU A 13 -15.02 -40.32 -4.26
C LEU A 13 -15.76 -39.17 -4.95
N LYS A 14 -16.82 -38.63 -4.34
CA LYS A 14 -17.60 -37.53 -4.92
C LYS A 14 -16.85 -36.19 -4.88
N TYR A 15 -16.28 -35.83 -3.73
CA TYR A 15 -15.77 -34.47 -3.51
C TYR A 15 -14.28 -34.30 -3.85
N ARG A 16 -13.50 -35.38 -3.91
CA ARG A 16 -12.04 -35.32 -4.19
C ARG A 16 -11.65 -35.70 -5.61
N GLY A 17 -12.60 -35.83 -6.53
CA GLY A 17 -12.29 -36.19 -7.92
C GLY A 17 -12.05 -37.68 -8.15
N GLY A 18 -12.84 -38.53 -7.48
CA GLY A 18 -12.85 -39.97 -7.70
C GLY A 18 -11.68 -40.72 -7.05
N TRP A 19 -11.34 -41.86 -7.65
CA TRP A 19 -10.37 -42.81 -7.08
C TRP A 19 -8.96 -42.23 -6.96
N LYS A 20 -8.53 -41.37 -7.89
CA LYS A 20 -7.21 -40.74 -7.83
C LYS A 20 -7.07 -39.87 -6.58
N GLY A 21 -8.01 -38.94 -6.38
CA GLY A 21 -7.95 -38.03 -5.22
C GLY A 21 -8.21 -38.74 -3.89
N LEU A 22 -8.98 -39.84 -3.90
CA LEU A 22 -9.12 -40.72 -2.74
C LEU A 22 -7.76 -41.34 -2.35
N LEU A 23 -7.06 -41.95 -3.30
CA LEU A 23 -5.77 -42.61 -3.06
C LEU A 23 -4.68 -41.61 -2.68
N GLU A 24 -4.68 -40.44 -3.33
CA GLU A 24 -3.75 -39.35 -3.00
C GLU A 24 -3.97 -38.85 -1.56
N HIS A 25 -5.22 -38.66 -1.16
CA HIS A 25 -5.54 -38.23 0.20
C HIS A 25 -5.19 -39.27 1.27
N MET A 26 -5.39 -40.56 0.95
CA MET A 26 -4.92 -41.67 1.80
C MET A 26 -3.40 -41.63 1.98
N TYR A 27 -2.67 -41.28 0.92
CA TYR A 27 -1.22 -41.24 0.93
C TYR A 27 -0.67 -39.98 1.64
N THR A 28 -1.30 -38.81 1.48
CA THR A 28 -0.83 -37.55 2.07
C THR A 28 -1.14 -37.45 3.56
N ASN A 29 -2.41 -37.59 3.93
CA ASN A 29 -2.87 -37.26 5.27
C ASN A 29 -2.83 -38.47 6.20
N GLY A 30 -2.76 -39.69 5.64
CA GLY A 30 -2.65 -40.95 6.38
C GLY A 30 -3.82 -41.26 7.33
N ASP A 31 -4.81 -40.36 7.41
CA ASP A 31 -5.83 -40.38 8.46
C ASP A 31 -7.10 -41.09 7.95
N TYR A 32 -7.55 -42.07 8.72
CA TYR A 32 -8.87 -42.66 8.58
C TYR A 32 -9.65 -42.40 9.88
N PRO A 33 -10.85 -41.79 9.83
CA PRO A 33 -11.66 -41.46 8.65
C PRO A 33 -11.18 -40.22 7.86
N PHE A 34 -11.51 -40.19 6.56
CA PHE A 34 -11.16 -39.08 5.65
C PHE A 34 -11.60 -37.72 6.19
N LYS A 35 -10.71 -36.74 6.12
CA LYS A 35 -11.00 -35.38 6.55
C LYS A 35 -11.72 -34.59 5.46
N PHE A 36 -12.86 -34.03 5.84
CA PHE A 36 -13.67 -33.15 5.01
C PHE A 36 -13.85 -31.81 5.69
N GLY A 37 -13.66 -30.74 4.93
CA GLY A 37 -13.85 -29.39 5.43
C GLY A 37 -13.98 -28.38 4.32
N THR A 38 -14.26 -27.15 4.73
CA THR A 38 -14.37 -25.99 3.85
C THR A 38 -12.97 -25.57 3.44
N TYR A 39 -12.77 -25.34 2.14
CA TYR A 39 -11.52 -24.81 1.63
C TYR A 39 -11.41 -23.32 1.98
N MET A 40 -10.34 -22.95 2.67
CA MET A 40 -10.11 -21.58 3.17
C MET A 40 -9.16 -20.79 2.28
N GLY A 41 -8.23 -21.46 1.61
CA GLY A 41 -7.28 -20.82 0.70
C GLY A 41 -6.10 -21.72 0.35
N THR A 42 -5.24 -21.20 -0.52
CA THR A 42 -3.96 -21.83 -0.92
C THR A 42 -2.86 -20.81 -0.72
N ASP A 43 -1.72 -21.26 -0.20
CA ASP A 43 -0.55 -20.41 -0.07
C ASP A 43 0.25 -20.32 -1.39
N PRO A 44 1.27 -19.46 -1.47
CA PRO A 44 2.11 -19.39 -2.66
C PRO A 44 2.94 -20.65 -2.94
N SER A 45 3.11 -21.55 -1.97
CA SER A 45 3.83 -22.82 -2.10
C SER A 45 2.93 -23.95 -2.62
N GLY A 46 1.62 -23.69 -2.80
CA GLY A 46 0.65 -24.67 -3.27
C GLY A 46 0.04 -25.54 -2.16
N ASN A 47 0.31 -25.23 -0.89
CA ASN A 47 -0.34 -25.87 0.25
C ASN A 47 -1.78 -25.38 0.35
N ARG A 48 -2.73 -26.31 0.54
CA ARG A 48 -4.16 -26.03 0.61
C ARG A 48 -4.65 -26.13 2.05
N TYR A 49 -5.42 -25.15 2.51
CA TYR A 49 -5.87 -25.04 3.88
C TYR A 49 -7.37 -25.29 4.00
N TYR A 50 -7.76 -26.05 5.02
CA TYR A 50 -9.15 -26.44 5.24
C TYR A 50 -9.57 -26.29 6.70
N GLU A 51 -10.85 -26.02 6.91
CA GLU A 51 -11.45 -25.89 8.23
C GLU A 51 -12.79 -26.62 8.33
N ASN A 52 -13.02 -27.30 9.45
CA ASN A 52 -14.30 -27.85 9.84
C ASN A 52 -14.46 -27.82 11.37
N ARG A 53 -15.27 -26.86 11.86
CA ARG A 53 -15.55 -26.65 13.29
C ARG A 53 -16.70 -27.51 13.83
N VAL A 54 -17.43 -28.20 12.96
CA VAL A 54 -18.64 -28.95 13.33
C VAL A 54 -18.30 -30.39 13.67
N ASP A 55 -17.54 -31.06 12.81
CA ASP A 55 -17.31 -32.50 12.91
C ASP A 55 -16.03 -32.85 13.70
N TYR A 56 -15.11 -31.90 13.86
CA TYR A 56 -13.80 -32.13 14.47
C TYR A 56 -13.60 -31.33 15.76
N PRO A 57 -12.88 -31.90 16.74
CA PRO A 57 -12.55 -31.19 17.97
C PRO A 57 -11.54 -30.06 17.72
N PHE A 58 -11.47 -29.14 18.67
CA PHE A 58 -10.45 -28.10 18.70
C PHE A 58 -9.04 -28.73 18.65
N GLY A 59 -8.15 -28.13 17.86
CA GLY A 59 -6.84 -28.71 17.52
C GLY A 59 -6.81 -29.63 16.30
N GLN A 60 -7.93 -30.24 15.89
CA GLN A 60 -8.01 -31.05 14.65
C GLN A 60 -8.92 -30.42 13.58
N HIS A 61 -9.70 -29.40 13.95
CA HIS A 61 -10.61 -28.68 13.06
C HIS A 61 -9.95 -27.93 11.90
N ARG A 62 -8.64 -27.66 11.96
CA ARG A 62 -7.85 -27.03 10.88
C ARG A 62 -6.75 -27.99 10.44
N TRP A 63 -6.55 -28.12 9.14
CA TRP A 63 -5.42 -28.89 8.59
C TRP A 63 -4.96 -28.31 7.26
N VAL A 64 -3.74 -28.70 6.90
CA VAL A 64 -3.11 -28.37 5.62
C VAL A 64 -2.93 -29.63 4.79
N GLU A 65 -3.14 -29.50 3.49
CA GLU A 65 -2.73 -30.50 2.50
C GLU A 65 -1.53 -29.95 1.75
N PRO A 66 -0.40 -30.66 1.79
CA PRO A 66 0.83 -30.14 1.19
C PRO A 66 0.71 -30.04 -0.33
N GLY A 67 1.33 -29.00 -0.88
CA GLY A 67 1.49 -28.85 -2.33
C GLY A 67 2.48 -29.87 -2.89
N ASP A 68 3.59 -30.08 -2.19
CA ASP A 68 4.57 -31.14 -2.46
C ASP A 68 4.40 -32.28 -1.45
N ILE A 69 3.90 -33.41 -1.92
CA ILE A 69 3.57 -34.58 -1.09
C ILE A 69 4.84 -35.26 -0.54
N HIS A 70 5.95 -35.23 -1.29
CA HIS A 70 7.13 -36.04 -0.96
C HIS A 70 8.13 -35.29 -0.09
N ASN A 71 8.12 -33.96 -0.12
CA ASN A 71 9.08 -33.13 0.61
C ASN A 71 8.40 -32.07 1.48
N PHE A 72 7.29 -32.44 2.12
CA PHE A 72 6.60 -31.54 3.03
C PHE A 72 7.30 -31.44 4.39
N ASP A 73 7.49 -30.21 4.85
CA ASP A 73 7.93 -29.91 6.21
C ASP A 73 6.94 -28.94 6.86
N SER A 74 6.72 -29.07 8.17
CA SER A 74 5.96 -28.14 8.99
C SER A 74 6.46 -26.69 8.87
N ALA A 75 7.77 -26.49 8.69
CA ALA A 75 8.36 -25.16 8.50
C ALA A 75 8.13 -24.57 7.10
N SER A 76 7.57 -25.34 6.15
CA SER A 76 7.21 -24.84 4.82
C SER A 76 5.92 -24.03 4.82
N ILE A 77 5.15 -24.04 5.92
CA ILE A 77 3.96 -23.23 6.09
C ILE A 77 4.39 -21.76 6.27
N PRO A 78 3.91 -20.84 5.43
CA PRO A 78 4.26 -19.43 5.53
C PRO A 78 3.70 -18.82 6.83
N PRO A 79 4.31 -17.74 7.34
CA PRO A 79 3.93 -17.15 8.62
C PRO A 79 2.48 -16.63 8.66
N GLU A 80 1.94 -16.20 7.52
CA GLU A 80 0.52 -15.78 7.39
C GLU A 80 -0.45 -16.93 7.71
N TRP A 81 -0.18 -18.12 7.19
CA TRP A 81 -1.01 -19.30 7.42
C TRP A 81 -0.68 -19.98 8.74
N HIS A 82 0.56 -19.84 9.24
CA HIS A 82 0.97 -20.42 10.51
C HIS A 82 0.16 -19.89 11.70
N GLY A 83 -0.05 -18.56 11.78
CA GLY A 83 -0.86 -17.96 12.85
C GLY A 83 -2.30 -18.50 12.87
N TRP A 84 -2.90 -18.67 11.69
CA TRP A 84 -4.22 -19.27 11.56
C TRP A 84 -4.23 -20.77 11.88
N MET A 85 -3.24 -21.54 11.43
CA MET A 85 -3.13 -22.98 11.70
C MET A 85 -3.04 -23.30 13.19
N VAL A 86 -2.30 -22.49 13.95
CA VAL A 86 -2.13 -22.65 15.41
C VAL A 86 -3.25 -21.95 16.21
N SER A 87 -4.28 -21.45 15.53
CA SER A 87 -5.39 -20.72 16.16
C SER A 87 -4.96 -19.48 16.96
N MET A 88 -3.85 -18.84 16.57
CA MET A 88 -3.52 -17.49 17.06
C MET A 88 -4.46 -16.44 16.44
N ASN A 89 -4.81 -16.64 15.17
CA ASN A 89 -5.76 -15.79 14.42
C ASN A 89 -7.03 -16.58 14.08
N ASP A 90 -8.19 -15.92 14.20
CA ASP A 90 -9.48 -16.50 13.85
C ASP A 90 -9.75 -16.51 12.34
N ALA A 91 -9.33 -15.45 11.65
CA ALA A 91 -9.48 -15.29 10.21
C ALA A 91 -8.25 -15.85 9.47
N PRO A 92 -8.44 -16.59 8.36
CA PRO A 92 -7.34 -16.94 7.48
C PRO A 92 -6.84 -15.70 6.70
N PRO A 93 -5.62 -15.72 6.15
CA PRO A 93 -5.08 -14.62 5.34
C PRO A 93 -5.97 -14.22 4.16
N SER A 94 -6.71 -15.19 3.59
CA SER A 94 -7.64 -14.95 2.48
C SER A 94 -8.88 -14.12 2.85
N ALA A 95 -9.27 -14.11 4.12
CA ALA A 95 -10.47 -13.42 4.62
C ALA A 95 -10.15 -12.36 5.68
N GLU A 96 -8.87 -12.10 5.95
CA GLU A 96 -8.42 -11.18 6.99
C GLU A 96 -8.96 -9.77 6.78
N GLU A 97 -8.86 -9.23 5.55
CA GLU A 97 -9.35 -7.87 5.24
C GLU A 97 -10.85 -7.74 5.50
N SER A 98 -11.65 -8.72 5.06
CA SER A 98 -13.10 -8.73 5.31
C SER A 98 -13.44 -8.87 6.79
N TYR A 99 -12.63 -9.63 7.54
CA TYR A 99 -12.79 -9.80 8.97
C TYR A 99 -12.49 -8.50 9.72
N ILE A 100 -11.37 -7.84 9.38
CA ILE A 100 -10.98 -6.56 9.96
C ILE A 100 -12.05 -5.50 9.65
N GLU A 101 -12.52 -5.40 8.42
CA GLU A 101 -13.56 -4.43 8.04
C GLU A 101 -14.86 -4.65 8.82
N GLY A 102 -15.29 -5.89 9.01
CA GLY A 102 -16.43 -6.21 9.88
C GLY A 102 -16.21 -5.81 11.34
N ARG A 103 -14.98 -6.00 11.86
CA ARG A 103 -14.63 -5.70 13.26
C ARG A 103 -14.37 -4.21 13.51
N LYS A 104 -14.05 -3.42 12.48
CA LYS A 104 -13.90 -1.97 12.59
C LYS A 104 -15.17 -1.30 13.11
N GLY A 105 -16.34 -1.81 12.74
CA GLY A 105 -17.62 -1.32 13.25
C GLY A 105 -17.79 -1.43 14.77
N ASP A 106 -17.05 -2.34 15.41
CA ASP A 106 -17.10 -2.57 16.85
C ASP A 106 -16.07 -1.72 17.62
N ILE A 107 -15.24 -0.94 16.92
CA ILE A 107 -14.21 -0.10 17.54
C ILE A 107 -14.87 1.19 18.05
N ILE A 108 -14.73 1.43 19.36
CA ILE A 108 -15.17 2.68 19.99
C ILE A 108 -13.98 3.64 20.05
N GLU A 109 -14.01 4.68 19.22
CA GLU A 109 -13.02 5.75 19.26
C GLU A 109 -13.19 6.62 20.53
N MET A 110 -12.30 6.44 21.51
CA MET A 110 -12.32 7.26 22.74
C MET A 110 -11.67 8.63 22.55
N CYS A 111 -10.69 8.73 21.65
CA CYS A 111 -10.01 9.97 21.32
C CYS A 111 -9.52 9.93 19.87
N LYS A 112 -9.31 11.11 19.30
CA LYS A 112 -8.67 11.23 17.98
C LYS A 112 -7.24 10.68 18.07
N SER A 113 -6.94 9.67 17.27
CA SER A 113 -5.58 9.18 17.06
C SER A 113 -4.94 9.85 15.85
N ASP A 114 -3.65 10.18 15.93
CA ASP A 114 -2.84 10.59 14.78
C ASP A 114 -2.10 9.38 14.15
N ALA A 115 -2.40 8.16 14.59
CA ALA A 115 -1.86 6.95 13.97
C ALA A 115 -2.42 6.78 12.54
N GLY A 116 -1.56 6.34 11.61
CA GLY A 116 -1.97 6.03 10.24
C GLY A 116 -2.80 4.75 10.10
N ILE A 117 -3.08 4.07 11.21
CA ILE A 117 -3.88 2.84 11.27
C ILE A 117 -5.06 3.12 12.19
N ASP A 118 -6.25 2.80 11.71
CA ASP A 118 -7.55 3.05 12.37
C ASP A 118 -7.99 1.92 13.32
N HIS A 119 -7.21 0.86 13.44
CA HIS A 119 -7.51 -0.31 14.25
C HIS A 119 -6.29 -0.81 15.05
N ASN A 120 -6.55 -1.50 16.16
CA ASN A 120 -5.53 -2.06 17.05
C ASN A 120 -5.14 -3.51 16.72
N VAL A 121 -5.71 -4.07 15.64
CA VAL A 121 -5.33 -5.39 15.13
C VAL A 121 -4.12 -5.16 14.22
N GLY A 122 -3.01 -5.86 14.46
CA GLY A 122 -1.88 -5.82 13.55
C GLY A 122 -2.33 -6.33 12.18
N HIS A 123 -2.10 -5.58 11.11
CA HIS A 123 -2.37 -6.04 9.76
C HIS A 123 -1.22 -6.92 9.27
N GLN A 124 -1.53 -8.02 8.60
CA GLN A 124 -0.52 -8.80 7.90
C GLN A 124 -0.13 -8.08 6.60
N GLU A 125 1.13 -7.63 6.49
CA GLU A 125 1.64 -7.11 5.22
C GLU A 125 1.68 -8.24 4.17
N LYS A 126 1.42 -7.91 2.90
CA LYS A 126 1.57 -8.87 1.81
C LYS A 126 3.00 -9.40 1.81
N ILE A 127 3.15 -10.71 1.99
CA ILE A 127 4.45 -11.34 1.98
C ILE A 127 5.06 -11.16 0.58
N TYR A 128 6.19 -10.47 0.51
CA TYR A 128 7.00 -10.43 -0.69
C TYR A 128 7.53 -11.84 -0.95
N ASN A 129 7.03 -12.46 -2.02
CA ASN A 129 7.42 -13.81 -2.40
C ASN A 129 8.38 -13.76 -3.59
N PHE A 130 9.69 -13.79 -3.30
CA PHE A 130 10.70 -14.01 -4.32
C PHE A 130 11.07 -15.50 -4.34
N HIS A 131 10.55 -16.26 -5.29
CA HIS A 131 10.83 -17.71 -5.44
C HIS A 131 10.60 -18.54 -4.16
N HIS A 132 9.45 -18.37 -3.51
CA HIS A 132 9.03 -19.05 -2.27
C HIS A 132 9.88 -18.70 -1.03
N LEU A 133 10.73 -17.67 -1.11
CA LEU A 133 11.53 -17.21 0.01
C LEU A 133 10.84 -16.04 0.72
N HIS A 134 10.57 -16.23 2.02
CA HIS A 134 9.97 -15.21 2.88
C HIS A 134 11.00 -14.21 3.43
N ASN A 135 12.28 -14.58 3.52
CA ASN A 135 13.33 -13.73 4.07
C ASN A 135 14.17 -13.06 2.97
N LEU A 136 13.84 -11.82 2.63
CA LEU A 136 14.52 -11.02 1.60
C LEU A 136 15.99 -10.69 1.92
N SER A 137 16.43 -10.81 3.16
CA SER A 137 17.86 -10.64 3.49
C SER A 137 18.74 -11.70 2.82
N THR A 138 18.15 -12.82 2.40
CA THR A 138 18.84 -13.86 1.62
C THR A 138 18.90 -13.56 0.13
N VAL A 139 17.99 -12.69 -0.36
CA VAL A 139 17.84 -12.23 -1.75
C VAL A 139 18.67 -10.96 -2.00
N ARG A 140 19.73 -10.73 -1.21
CA ARG A 140 20.63 -9.60 -1.44
C ARG A 140 21.57 -9.89 -2.60
N SER A 141 21.89 -8.85 -3.36
CA SER A 141 23.03 -8.91 -4.27
C SER A 141 24.29 -9.36 -3.53
N ARG A 142 25.07 -10.25 -4.17
CA ARG A 142 26.33 -10.77 -3.63
C ARG A 142 27.52 -9.85 -3.94
N GLY A 143 27.30 -8.81 -4.73
CA GLY A 143 28.31 -7.79 -5.05
C GLY A 143 27.74 -6.70 -5.95
N TYR A 144 28.43 -5.57 -6.04
CA TYR A 144 28.00 -4.46 -6.90
C TYR A 144 27.88 -4.92 -8.36
N GLY A 145 26.68 -4.79 -8.94
CA GLY A 145 26.39 -5.16 -10.33
C GLY A 145 26.44 -6.65 -10.66
N ILE A 146 26.53 -7.54 -9.67
CA ILE A 146 26.58 -9.00 -9.90
C ILE A 146 25.18 -9.64 -9.74
N GLY A 147 24.33 -9.06 -8.89
CA GLY A 147 23.08 -9.70 -8.49
C GLY A 147 23.33 -10.87 -7.53
N ASN A 148 22.43 -11.84 -7.50
CA ASN A 148 22.54 -13.02 -6.65
C ASN A 148 22.25 -14.30 -7.45
N PRO A 149 23.28 -15.00 -7.94
CA PRO A 149 23.10 -16.17 -8.80
C PRO A 149 22.48 -17.37 -8.07
N ILE A 150 22.54 -17.43 -6.73
CA ILE A 150 21.95 -18.53 -5.95
C ILE A 150 20.42 -18.48 -6.01
N VAL A 151 19.85 -17.28 -6.01
CA VAL A 151 18.41 -17.04 -6.00
C VAL A 151 17.89 -16.58 -7.37
N GLY A 152 18.77 -16.43 -8.37
CA GLY A 152 18.41 -15.97 -9.70
C GLY A 152 18.15 -14.46 -9.83
N LEU A 153 18.64 -13.64 -8.89
CA LEU A 153 18.50 -12.18 -8.98
C LEU A 153 19.47 -11.65 -10.07
N PRO A 154 18.99 -10.94 -11.10
CA PRO A 154 19.84 -10.51 -12.21
C PRO A 154 20.87 -9.44 -11.79
N PRO A 155 21.97 -9.29 -12.55
CA PRO A 155 22.89 -8.17 -12.43
C PRO A 155 22.15 -6.82 -12.45
N ASP A 156 22.61 -5.86 -11.65
CA ASP A 156 22.01 -4.53 -11.48
C ASP A 156 20.56 -4.46 -11.00
N ALA A 157 19.96 -5.59 -10.60
CA ALA A 157 18.67 -5.57 -9.93
C ALA A 157 18.76 -4.76 -8.63
N LYS A 158 17.79 -3.88 -8.43
CA LYS A 158 17.74 -3.07 -7.22
C LYS A 158 17.42 -3.96 -6.02
N ASP A 159 18.30 -3.94 -5.03
CA ASP A 159 18.09 -4.68 -3.80
C ASP A 159 16.84 -4.18 -3.05
N SER A 160 16.04 -5.12 -2.56
CA SER A 160 14.81 -4.85 -1.80
C SER A 160 15.09 -4.66 -0.30
N TYR A 161 15.98 -3.72 0.07
CA TYR A 161 16.15 -3.32 1.47
C TYR A 161 15.36 -2.07 1.81
N TYR A 162 14.93 -1.99 3.07
CA TYR A 162 14.38 -0.78 3.64
C TYR A 162 15.46 0.32 3.60
N THR A 163 15.18 1.40 2.88
CA THR A 163 16.00 2.61 2.88
C THR A 163 15.33 3.63 3.77
N GLN A 164 16.08 4.21 4.71
CA GLN A 164 15.54 5.26 5.57
C GLN A 164 14.99 6.42 4.72
N PRO A 165 13.83 7.00 5.08
CA PRO A 165 13.33 8.22 4.45
C PRO A 165 14.39 9.33 4.50
N GLY A 166 14.66 9.96 3.37
CA GLY A 166 15.72 10.98 3.21
C GLY A 166 17.07 10.43 2.75
N SER A 167 17.26 9.10 2.70
CA SER A 167 18.48 8.52 2.12
C SER A 167 18.58 8.81 0.62
N PRO A 168 19.77 9.18 0.09
CA PRO A 168 19.98 9.33 -1.35
C PRO A 168 19.67 8.05 -2.16
N TYR A 169 19.69 6.89 -1.52
CA TYR A 169 19.39 5.59 -2.12
C TYR A 169 17.89 5.24 -2.10
N ASN A 170 17.06 6.03 -1.41
CA ASN A 170 15.61 5.84 -1.36
C ASN A 170 14.96 6.55 -2.56
N GLU A 171 14.34 5.77 -3.45
CA GLU A 171 13.62 6.31 -4.63
C GLU A 171 12.53 7.30 -4.24
N ALA A 172 11.79 7.02 -3.17
CA ALA A 172 10.76 7.93 -2.68
C ALA A 172 11.33 9.27 -2.19
N SER A 173 12.62 9.30 -1.83
CA SER A 173 13.32 10.51 -1.39
C SER A 173 13.97 11.28 -2.56
N ILE A 174 14.20 10.61 -3.70
CA ILE A 174 14.71 11.25 -4.91
C ILE A 174 13.57 12.07 -5.51
N ARG A 175 13.61 13.39 -5.29
CA ARG A 175 12.64 14.30 -5.89
C ARG A 175 12.86 14.35 -7.41
N PRO A 176 11.89 13.93 -8.24
CA PRO A 176 12.05 14.01 -9.68
C PRO A 176 12.16 15.48 -10.11
N ARG A 177 12.91 15.72 -11.18
CA ARG A 177 13.00 17.07 -11.76
C ARG A 177 11.66 17.45 -12.38
N VAL A 178 10.87 18.24 -11.67
CA VAL A 178 9.66 18.86 -12.21
C VAL A 178 10.02 20.24 -12.75
N ASN A 179 9.78 20.47 -14.03
CA ASN A 179 9.94 21.78 -14.65
C ASN A 179 8.61 22.55 -14.56
N ILE A 180 8.67 23.84 -14.24
CA ILE A 180 7.48 24.70 -14.04
C ILE A 180 6.99 25.26 -15.38
N GLY A 181 7.90 25.48 -16.35
CA GLY A 181 7.55 26.01 -17.66
C GLY A 181 8.74 26.08 -18.63
N ASP A 182 8.50 26.60 -19.83
CA ASP A 182 9.48 26.83 -20.89
C ASP A 182 9.37 28.27 -21.41
N LEU A 183 10.50 28.99 -21.51
CA LEU A 183 10.57 30.33 -22.12
C LEU A 183 10.70 30.29 -23.65
N GLY A 184 10.54 29.11 -24.26
CA GLY A 184 10.66 28.89 -25.69
C GLY A 184 12.11 28.66 -26.13
N GLY A 185 12.27 27.89 -27.21
CA GLY A 185 13.58 27.50 -27.74
C GLY A 185 14.33 26.48 -26.88
N GLY A 186 13.63 25.69 -26.07
CA GLY A 186 14.21 24.68 -25.18
C GLY A 186 14.73 25.24 -23.84
N ARG A 187 14.36 26.48 -23.50
CA ARG A 187 14.73 27.15 -22.24
C ARG A 187 13.76 26.76 -21.11
N VAL A 188 13.76 25.47 -20.80
CA VAL A 188 12.92 24.89 -19.74
C VAL A 188 13.50 25.21 -18.35
N TYR A 189 12.66 25.64 -17.41
CA TYR A 189 13.08 26.06 -16.07
C TYR A 189 12.33 25.33 -14.94
N LYS A 190 13.03 25.10 -13.82
CA LYS A 190 12.47 24.47 -12.60
C LYS A 190 12.08 25.46 -11.50
N SER A 191 12.48 26.73 -11.64
CA SER A 191 12.17 27.79 -10.68
C SER A 191 12.21 29.16 -11.36
N GLU A 192 11.50 30.15 -10.83
CA GLU A 192 11.49 31.51 -11.38
C GLU A 192 12.89 32.14 -11.39
N LYS A 193 13.69 31.90 -10.35
CA LYS A 193 15.11 32.32 -10.35
C LYS A 193 15.91 31.70 -11.48
N TRP A 194 15.57 30.49 -11.92
CA TRP A 194 16.18 29.87 -13.10
C TRP A 194 15.62 30.50 -14.38
N ALA A 195 14.31 30.75 -14.47
CA ALA A 195 13.74 31.52 -15.58
C ALA A 195 14.47 32.84 -15.77
N ASP A 196 14.71 33.60 -14.69
CA ASP A 196 15.47 34.85 -14.73
C ASP A 196 16.91 34.67 -15.18
N ARG A 197 17.56 33.54 -14.88
CA ARG A 197 18.90 33.27 -15.40
C ARG A 197 18.90 32.99 -16.91
N LEU A 198 17.82 32.40 -17.43
CA LEU A 198 17.66 32.04 -18.85
C LEU A 198 17.10 33.19 -19.71
N ARG A 199 16.46 34.19 -19.09
CA ARG A 199 15.95 35.38 -19.76
C ARG A 199 17.08 36.22 -20.34
N THR A 200 16.87 36.73 -21.55
CA THR A 200 17.79 37.68 -22.18
C THR A 200 17.76 39.02 -21.44
N LYS A 201 18.75 39.87 -21.69
CA LYS A 201 18.80 41.21 -21.08
C LYS A 201 17.59 42.05 -21.47
N GLU A 202 17.19 41.98 -22.74
CA GLU A 202 16.02 42.70 -23.28
C GLU A 202 14.72 42.23 -22.64
N GLU A 203 14.53 40.91 -22.47
CA GLU A 203 13.35 40.35 -21.78
C GLU A 203 13.26 40.83 -20.32
N LYS A 204 14.39 40.97 -19.63
CA LYS A 204 14.44 41.49 -18.24
C LYS A 204 14.10 42.98 -18.18
N GLU A 205 14.68 43.77 -19.08
CA GLU A 205 14.44 45.21 -19.15
C GLU A 205 12.96 45.50 -19.48
N ALA A 206 12.33 44.70 -20.35
CA ALA A 206 10.91 44.80 -20.66
C ALA A 206 10.02 44.53 -19.42
N ILE A 207 10.32 43.47 -18.66
CA ILE A 207 9.58 43.14 -17.43
C ILE A 207 9.75 44.25 -16.38
N GLU A 208 10.95 44.77 -16.19
CA GLU A 208 11.18 45.85 -15.23
C GLU A 208 10.46 47.14 -15.64
N LYS A 209 10.44 47.46 -16.93
CA LYS A 209 9.67 48.58 -17.47
C LYS A 209 8.16 48.40 -17.24
N GLU A 210 7.63 47.20 -17.45
CA GLU A 210 6.23 46.89 -17.17
C GLU A 210 5.92 46.99 -15.67
N ARG A 211 6.83 46.51 -14.82
CA ARG A 211 6.72 46.59 -13.36
C ARG A 211 6.67 48.05 -12.90
N LEU A 212 7.58 48.90 -13.38
CA LEU A 212 7.57 50.33 -13.08
C LEU A 212 6.28 51.00 -13.56
N ALA A 213 5.83 50.71 -14.78
CA ALA A 213 4.57 51.21 -15.30
C ALA A 213 3.35 50.73 -14.48
N SER A 214 3.41 49.52 -13.91
CA SER A 214 2.35 49.02 -13.01
C SER A 214 2.34 49.76 -11.66
N VAL A 215 3.52 50.06 -11.10
CA VAL A 215 3.67 50.82 -9.86
C VAL A 215 3.18 52.24 -10.05
N ASP A 216 3.53 52.88 -11.16
CA ASP A 216 3.07 54.24 -11.48
C ASP A 216 1.55 54.29 -11.63
N ARG A 217 0.95 53.30 -12.31
CA ARG A 217 -0.51 53.16 -12.40
C ARG A 217 -1.16 52.99 -11.02
N ALA A 218 -0.57 52.18 -10.13
CA ALA A 218 -1.07 51.98 -8.78
C ALA A 218 -0.98 53.26 -7.93
N ILE A 219 0.12 54.01 -8.04
CA ILE A 219 0.31 55.30 -7.36
C ILE A 219 -0.73 56.32 -7.87
N ALA A 220 -0.92 56.41 -9.18
CA ALA A 220 -1.91 57.30 -9.78
C ALA A 220 -3.34 56.96 -9.32
N ALA A 221 -3.70 55.66 -9.30
CA ALA A 221 -4.98 55.19 -8.80
C ALA A 221 -5.17 55.50 -7.31
N GLY A 222 -4.12 55.34 -6.50
CA GLY A 222 -4.10 55.70 -5.08
C GLY A 222 -4.31 57.18 -4.84
N LYS A 223 -3.61 58.05 -5.60
CA LYS A 223 -3.81 59.51 -5.56
C LYS A 223 -5.25 59.88 -5.94
N ALA A 224 -5.76 59.35 -7.05
CA ALA A 224 -7.13 59.59 -7.49
C ALA A 224 -8.17 59.11 -6.46
N ALA A 225 -7.94 57.97 -5.79
CA ALA A 225 -8.79 57.50 -4.69
C ALA A 225 -8.73 58.44 -3.47
N GLY A 226 -7.54 58.93 -3.11
CA GLY A 226 -7.34 59.92 -2.07
C GLY A 226 -8.06 61.24 -2.36
N ASP A 227 -7.97 61.73 -3.60
CA ASP A 227 -8.66 62.95 -4.03
C ASP A 227 -10.18 62.79 -4.03
N ARG A 228 -10.69 61.62 -4.47
CA ARG A 228 -12.11 61.26 -4.32
C ARG A 228 -12.55 61.27 -2.86
N ARG A 229 -11.74 60.71 -1.95
CA ARG A 229 -12.03 60.69 -0.50
C ARG A 229 -12.06 62.11 0.09
N LYS A 230 -11.12 62.98 -0.29
CA LYS A 230 -11.10 64.39 0.13
C LYS A 230 -12.33 65.16 -0.37
N ARG A 231 -12.70 65.00 -1.64
CA ARG A 231 -13.92 65.62 -2.21
C ARG A 231 -15.18 65.15 -1.47
N ALA A 232 -15.31 63.86 -1.18
CA ALA A 232 -16.44 63.32 -0.42
C ALA A 232 -16.51 63.86 1.01
N LEU A 233 -15.37 64.06 1.68
CA LEU A 233 -15.30 64.68 3.01
C LEU A 233 -15.69 66.17 2.97
N ALA A 234 -15.21 66.92 1.96
CA ALA A 234 -15.55 68.32 1.79
C ALA A 234 -17.07 68.51 1.54
N MET A 235 -17.68 67.67 0.70
CA MET A 235 -19.13 67.67 0.47
C MET A 235 -19.94 67.33 1.72
N ARG A 236 -19.38 66.57 2.67
CA ARG A 236 -20.02 66.31 3.98
C ARG A 236 -19.96 67.51 4.93
N GLY A 237 -18.99 68.42 4.75
CA GLY A 237 -18.83 69.63 5.55
C GLY A 237 -19.69 70.81 5.11
N ASP A 238 -20.18 70.80 3.86
CA ASP A 238 -21.03 71.86 3.27
C ASP A 238 -22.56 71.63 3.48
N GLY A 239 -22.94 70.62 4.27
CA GLY A 239 -24.31 70.41 4.71
C GLY A 239 -24.68 71.36 5.84
N THR A 240 -25.19 72.54 5.50
CA THR A 240 -26.04 73.44 6.29
C THR A 240 -26.17 73.12 7.79
N VAL A 241 -25.49 73.90 8.63
CA VAL A 241 -25.98 74.22 9.98
C VAL A 241 -27.25 75.06 9.79
N ALA A 242 -28.40 74.41 9.67
CA ALA A 242 -29.67 75.07 9.86
C ALA A 242 -29.87 75.25 11.37
N GLY A 243 -29.48 76.42 11.88
CA GLY A 243 -29.97 76.95 13.14
C GLY A 243 -31.20 77.82 12.88
N ALA A 244 -32.28 77.55 13.62
CA ALA A 244 -33.37 78.44 14.09
C ALA A 244 -34.61 77.60 14.40
#